data_AF-A0A0G0X9N6-F1
#
_entry.id   AF-A0A0G0X9N6-F1
#
_cell.length_a   1.000
_cell.length_b   1.000
_cell.length_c   1.000
_cell.angle_alpha   90.00
_cell.angle_beta   90.00
_cell.angle_gamma   90.00
#
_symmetry.space_group_name_H-M   'P 1'
#
loop_
_entity.id
_entity.type
_entity.pdbx_description
1 polymer ?
#
loop_
_entity_poly.entity_id
_entity_poly.type
_entity_poly.pdbx_seq_one_letter_code
_entity_poly.pdbx_strand_id
1 'polypeptide(L)'
;VFGLALLLIVASSEAIVRSATSISDALGLSLGFVGLTLTAIGTSLPELTFTISAMKRRKPQEVLGDITGGVIANSTFVLGITSIIHPIVVNKSNIGPSTLIFMIITLAIFLRVAKTKEKLDKKEAVVLLGVYVLFILVEYYLQSVK
;
A
#
# COMPACT_ATOMS: atom_id res chain seq x y z
N VAL A 1 19.54 -19.37 11.72
CA VAL A 1 18.44 -19.06 10.76
C VAL A 1 17.82 -17.70 11.04
N PHE A 2 17.31 -17.44 12.24
CA PHE A 2 16.67 -16.14 12.59
C PHE A 2 17.59 -14.92 12.39
N GLY A 3 18.84 -14.96 12.87
CA GLY A 3 19.79 -13.85 12.69
C GLY A 3 20.11 -13.55 11.21
N LEU A 4 20.18 -14.58 10.37
CA LEU A 4 20.37 -14.41 8.92
C LEU A 4 19.14 -13.75 8.29
N ALA A 5 17.93 -14.13 8.70
CA ALA A 5 16.70 -13.52 8.22
C ALA A 5 16.63 -12.02 8.57
N LEU A 6 17.00 -11.64 9.79
CA LEU A 6 17.05 -10.23 10.20
C LEU A 6 18.05 -9.43 9.35
N LEU A 7 19.26 -9.95 9.15
CA LEU A 7 20.27 -9.30 8.30
C LEU A 7 19.77 -9.13 6.86
N LEU A 8 19.12 -10.15 6.29
CA LEU A 8 18.56 -10.08 4.96
C LEU A 8 17.42 -9.05 4.87
N ILE A 9 16.55 -8.96 5.88
CA ILE A 9 15.48 -7.96 5.93
C ILE A 9 16.08 -6.56 5.92
N VAL A 10 17.08 -6.29 6.78
CA VAL A 10 17.75 -4.97 6.85
C VAL A 10 18.46 -4.63 5.53
N ALA A 11 19.18 -5.59 4.95
CA ALA A 11 19.85 -5.36 3.67
C ALA A 11 18.84 -5.11 2.53
N SER A 12 17.73 -5.87 2.51
CA SER A 12 16.69 -5.72 1.50
C SER A 12 15.92 -4.41 1.64
N SER A 13 15.64 -3.94 2.86
CA SER A 13 14.94 -2.68 3.08
C SER A 13 15.79 -1.50 2.62
N GLU A 14 17.10 -1.51 2.89
CA GLU A 14 18.00 -0.48 2.37
C GLU A 14 18.11 -0.51 0.84
N ALA A 15 18.19 -1.70 0.24
CA ALA A 15 18.21 -1.85 -1.22
C ALA A 15 16.92 -1.34 -1.88
N ILE A 16 15.75 -1.58 -1.27
CA ILE A 16 14.46 -1.08 -1.76
C ILE A 16 14.43 0.44 -1.74
N VAL A 17 14.88 1.08 -0.65
CA VAL A 17 14.91 2.53 -0.54
C VAL A 17 15.84 3.14 -1.61
N ARG A 18 17.06 2.60 -1.77
CA ARG A 18 18.02 3.07 -2.78
C ARG A 18 17.48 2.90 -4.21
N SER A 19 16.80 1.80 -4.48
CA SER A 19 16.17 1.54 -5.77
C SER A 19 15.02 2.50 -6.04
N ALA A 20 14.17 2.77 -5.03
CA ALA A 20 13.08 3.72 -5.13
C ALA A 20 13.59 5.15 -5.42
N THR A 21 14.67 5.59 -4.75
CA THR A 21 15.31 6.88 -5.05
C THR A 21 15.87 6.92 -6.47
N SER A 22 16.58 5.87 -6.90
CA SER A 22 17.13 5.80 -8.26
C SER A 22 16.05 5.84 -9.34
N ILE A 23 14.91 5.18 -9.11
CA ILE A 23 13.76 5.19 -10.02
C ILE A 23 13.07 6.55 -10.02
N SER A 24 12.96 7.19 -8.86
CA SER A 24 12.46 8.57 -8.73
C SER A 24 13.28 9.53 -9.61
N ASP A 25 14.61 9.47 -9.49
CA ASP A 25 15.53 10.32 -10.24
C ASP A 25 15.51 10.02 -11.74
N ALA A 26 15.47 8.74 -12.12
CA ALA A 26 15.47 8.32 -13.52
C ALA A 26 14.17 8.67 -14.26
N LEU A 27 13.02 8.64 -13.57
CA LEU A 27 11.72 8.96 -14.16
C LEU A 27 11.31 10.42 -13.98
N GLY A 28 12.07 11.23 -13.22
CA GLY A 28 11.69 12.60 -12.87
C GLY A 28 10.42 12.69 -12.03
N LEU A 29 10.06 11.60 -11.34
CA LEU A 29 8.87 11.50 -10.51
C LEU A 29 9.23 11.78 -9.04
N SER A 30 8.27 12.18 -8.22
CA SER A 30 8.54 12.41 -6.79
C SER A 30 8.74 11.09 -6.06
N LEU A 31 9.65 11.10 -5.08
CA LEU A 31 9.92 9.93 -4.24
C LEU A 31 8.66 9.43 -3.52
N GLY A 32 7.74 10.35 -3.19
CA GLY A 32 6.44 10.02 -2.60
C GLY A 32 5.56 9.18 -3.54
N PHE A 33 5.51 9.51 -4.83
CA PHE A 33 4.73 8.73 -5.80
C PHE A 33 5.34 7.34 -6.04
N VAL A 34 6.66 7.25 -6.18
CA VAL A 34 7.36 5.94 -6.30
C VAL A 34 7.11 5.09 -5.06
N GLY A 35 7.12 5.71 -3.88
CA GLY A 35 6.76 5.08 -2.61
C GLY A 35 5.32 4.56 -2.59
N LEU A 36 4.35 5.39 -2.98
CA LEU A 36 2.91 5.06 -3.00
C LEU A 36 2.54 3.98 -4.04
N THR A 37 3.35 3.80 -5.08
CA THR A 37 3.06 2.89 -6.18
C THR A 37 3.97 1.67 -6.13
N LEU A 38 5.21 1.81 -6.61
CA LEU A 38 6.13 0.71 -6.82
C LEU A 38 6.53 0.05 -5.50
N THR A 39 6.93 0.85 -4.51
CA THR A 39 7.35 0.33 -3.20
C THR A 39 6.18 -0.31 -2.47
N ALA A 40 5.02 0.35 -2.44
CA ALA A 40 3.81 -0.18 -1.83
C ALA A 40 3.39 -1.53 -2.43
N ILE A 41 3.34 -1.64 -3.78
CA ILE A 41 3.04 -2.90 -4.46
C ILE A 41 4.06 -3.97 -4.07
N GLY A 42 5.36 -3.65 -4.15
CA GLY A 42 6.45 -4.58 -3.86
C GLY A 42 6.36 -5.16 -2.45
N THR A 43 6.07 -4.32 -1.45
CA THR A 43 5.92 -4.75 -0.06
C THR A 43 4.67 -5.57 0.19
N SER A 44 3.63 -5.45 -0.64
CA SER A 44 2.36 -6.20 -0.51
C SER A 44 2.32 -7.50 -1.32
N LEU A 45 3.36 -7.82 -2.08
CA LEU A 45 3.46 -9.08 -2.83
C LEU A 45 3.42 -10.31 -1.92
N PRO A 46 4.16 -10.37 -0.78
CA PRO A 46 4.08 -11.50 0.13
C PRO A 46 2.66 -11.76 0.65
N GLU A 47 1.94 -10.72 1.06
CA GLU A 47 0.56 -10.76 1.53
C GLU A 47 -0.40 -11.21 0.42
N LEU A 48 -0.17 -10.76 -0.82
CA LEU A 48 -0.93 -11.23 -1.98
C LEU A 48 -0.73 -12.75 -2.19
N THR A 49 0.52 -13.24 -2.10
CA THR A 49 0.80 -14.67 -2.25
C THR A 49 0.19 -15.50 -1.12
N PHE A 50 0.25 -15.00 0.11
CA PHE A 50 -0.41 -15.60 1.27
C PHE A 50 -1.93 -15.67 1.06
N THR A 51 -2.53 -14.55 0.66
CA THR A 51 -3.98 -14.42 0.40
C THR A 51 -4.44 -15.42 -0.66
N ILE A 52 -3.74 -15.51 -1.79
CA ILE A 52 -4.06 -16.48 -2.85
C ILE A 52 -3.98 -17.92 -2.32
N SER A 53 -2.96 -18.24 -1.53
CA SER A 53 -2.77 -19.57 -0.94
C SER A 53 -3.84 -19.90 0.11
N ALA A 54 -4.22 -18.96 0.97
CA ALA A 54 -5.27 -19.12 1.97
C ALA A 54 -6.66 -19.29 1.33
N MET A 55 -6.96 -18.53 0.28
CA MET A 55 -8.19 -18.68 -0.50
C MET A 55 -8.29 -20.06 -1.17
N LYS A 56 -7.20 -20.57 -1.74
CA LYS A 56 -7.15 -21.95 -2.29
C LYS A 56 -7.43 -23.01 -1.24
N ARG A 57 -7.02 -22.76 0.01
CA ARG A 57 -7.28 -23.64 1.17
C ARG A 57 -8.67 -23.44 1.78
N ARG A 58 -9.55 -22.65 1.16
CA ARG A 58 -10.91 -22.31 1.63
C ARG A 58 -10.94 -21.69 3.03
N LYS A 59 -9.96 -20.85 3.34
CA LYS A 59 -9.85 -20.13 4.63
C LYS A 59 -10.04 -18.61 4.47
N PRO A 60 -11.25 -18.13 4.12
CA PRO A 60 -11.50 -16.72 3.85
C PRO A 60 -11.38 -15.82 5.09
N GLN A 61 -11.57 -16.38 6.30
CA GLN A 61 -11.42 -15.64 7.55
C GLN A 61 -9.96 -15.24 7.83
N GLU A 62 -8.99 -16.10 7.48
CA GLU A 62 -7.55 -15.79 7.61
C GLU A 62 -7.15 -14.63 6.70
N VAL A 63 -7.73 -14.57 5.49
CA VAL A 63 -7.49 -13.51 4.51
C VAL A 63 -8.01 -12.16 5.00
N LEU A 64 -9.23 -12.13 5.55
CA LEU A 64 -9.81 -10.89 6.06
C LEU A 64 -9.01 -10.34 7.25
N GLY A 65 -8.53 -11.24 8.12
CA GLY A 65 -7.65 -10.91 9.24
C GLY A 65 -6.31 -10.33 8.79
N ASP A 66 -5.67 -10.95 7.80
CA ASP A 66 -4.40 -10.50 7.22
C ASP A 66 -4.52 -9.09 6.59
N ILE A 67 -5.50 -8.89 5.71
CA ILE A 67 -5.71 -7.61 5.02
C ILE A 67 -6.02 -6.49 6.01
N THR A 68 -6.96 -6.72 6.93
CA THR A 68 -7.38 -5.69 7.89
C THR A 68 -6.30 -5.41 8.92
N GLY A 69 -5.65 -6.46 9.43
CA GLY A 69 -4.55 -6.37 10.37
C GLY A 69 -3.35 -5.63 9.79
N GLY A 70 -2.98 -5.92 8.53
CA GLY A 70 -1.89 -5.25 7.83
C GLY A 70 -2.09 -3.74 7.69
N VAL A 71 -3.30 -3.31 7.28
CA VAL A 71 -3.63 -1.87 7.17
C VAL A 71 -3.56 -1.19 8.54
N ILE A 72 -4.10 -1.81 9.59
CA ILE A 72 -4.06 -1.27 10.95
C ILE A 72 -2.62 -1.19 11.46
N ALA A 73 -1.84 -2.27 11.32
CA ALA A 73 -0.45 -2.32 11.76
C ALA A 73 0.43 -1.29 11.04
N ASN A 74 0.28 -1.14 9.73
CA ASN A 74 1.04 -0.14 8.98
C ASN A 74 0.66 1.29 9.38
N SER A 75 -0.63 1.56 9.55
CA SER A 75 -1.13 2.91 9.85
C SER A 75 -0.87 3.34 11.30
N THR A 76 -0.79 2.39 12.24
CA THR A 76 -0.63 2.69 13.67
C THR A 76 0.78 2.39 14.16
N PHE A 77 1.24 1.15 14.01
CA PHE A 77 2.50 0.69 14.58
C PHE A 77 3.70 1.17 13.75
N VAL A 78 3.70 0.90 12.44
CA VAL A 78 4.81 1.28 11.56
C VAL A 78 4.91 2.80 11.46
N LEU A 79 3.81 3.48 11.07
CA LEU A 79 3.80 4.94 11.02
C LEU A 79 4.07 5.58 12.39
N GLY A 80 3.53 5.03 13.47
CA GLY A 80 3.79 5.51 14.83
C GLY A 80 5.28 5.47 15.19
N ILE A 81 5.93 4.31 15.03
CA ILE A 81 7.36 4.16 15.30
C ILE A 81 8.21 5.06 14.39
N THR A 82 7.91 5.10 13.09
CA THR A 82 8.65 5.95 12.15
C THR A 82 8.54 7.43 12.52
N SER A 83 7.37 7.89 12.98
CA SER A 83 7.16 9.28 13.42
C SER A 83 7.92 9.65 14.69
N ILE A 84 8.14 8.68 15.60
CA ILE A 84 8.93 8.87 16.82
C ILE A 84 10.42 8.96 16.48
N ILE A 85 10.89 8.11 15.56
CA ILE A 85 12.31 8.09 15.13
C ILE A 85 12.65 9.30 14.27
N HIS A 86 11.78 9.65 13.32
CA HIS A 86 11.97 10.77 12.40
C HIS A 86 10.63 11.50 12.20
N PRO A 87 10.41 12.66 12.85
CA PRO A 87 9.16 13.40 12.74
C PRO A 87 8.79 13.71 11.29
N ILE A 88 7.61 13.23 10.88
CA ILE A 88 7.13 13.32 9.49
C ILE A 88 6.56 14.73 9.26
N VAL A 89 7.27 15.56 8.50
CA VAL A 89 6.79 16.89 8.10
C VAL A 89 6.03 16.76 6.77
N VAL A 90 4.69 16.87 6.84
CA VAL A 90 3.84 16.78 5.65
C VAL A 90 3.78 18.13 4.94
N ASN A 91 4.56 18.29 3.88
CA ASN A 91 4.39 19.42 2.97
C ASN A 91 3.15 19.21 2.09
N LYS A 92 2.30 20.24 1.96
CA LYS A 92 1.07 20.23 1.13
C LYS A 92 1.32 19.87 -0.35
N SER A 93 2.56 19.93 -0.81
CA SER A 93 2.93 19.52 -2.18
C SER A 93 3.08 17.99 -2.35
N ASN A 94 3.35 17.24 -1.27
CA ASN A 94 3.72 15.82 -1.34
C ASN A 94 2.53 14.86 -1.22
N ILE A 95 1.47 15.24 -0.50
CA ILE A 95 0.23 14.47 -0.41
C ILE A 95 -0.89 15.38 -0.90
N GLY A 96 -1.29 15.17 -2.15
CA GLY A 96 -2.33 15.97 -2.79
C GLY A 96 -3.71 15.69 -2.17
N PRO A 97 -4.66 16.63 -2.31
CA PRO A 97 -6.07 16.36 -1.99
C PRO A 97 -6.61 15.14 -2.75
N SER A 98 -6.05 14.83 -3.91
CA SER A 98 -6.33 13.60 -4.70
C SER A 98 -6.12 12.33 -3.88
N THR A 99 -4.94 12.13 -3.27
CA THR A 99 -4.62 10.93 -2.48
C THR A 99 -5.62 10.74 -1.34
N LEU A 100 -6.00 11.84 -0.66
CA LEU A 100 -6.94 11.81 0.45
C LEU A 100 -8.37 11.46 -0.01
N ILE A 101 -8.80 11.97 -1.16
CA ILE A 101 -10.09 11.63 -1.77
C ILE A 101 -10.15 10.14 -2.14
N PHE A 102 -9.12 9.60 -2.80
CA PHE A 102 -9.07 8.19 -3.18
C PHE A 102 -9.04 7.25 -1.96
N MET A 103 -8.34 7.65 -0.89
CA MET A 103 -8.36 6.92 0.39
C MET A 103 -9.78 6.86 0.98
N ILE A 104 -10.50 7.99 1.02
CA ILE A 104 -11.88 8.04 1.53
C ILE A 104 -12.82 7.20 0.66
N ILE A 105 -12.71 7.28 -0.66
CA ILE A 105 -13.51 6.47 -1.59
C ILE A 105 -13.27 4.99 -1.35
N THR A 106 -12.00 4.57 -1.26
CA THR A 106 -11.62 3.16 -1.03
C THR A 106 -12.16 2.66 0.31
N LEU A 107 -12.02 3.47 1.36
CA LEU A 107 -12.56 3.14 2.68
C LEU A 107 -14.09 3.03 2.68
N ALA A 108 -14.79 3.96 2.02
CA ALA A 108 -16.25 3.94 1.92
C ALA A 108 -16.75 2.67 1.19
N ILE A 109 -16.09 2.29 0.10
CA ILE A 109 -16.39 1.04 -0.62
C ILE A 109 -16.12 -0.16 0.28
N PHE A 110 -14.95 -0.20 0.93
CA PHE A 110 -14.58 -1.29 1.83
C PHE A 110 -15.59 -1.49 2.98
N LEU A 111 -15.98 -0.39 3.66
CA LEU A 111 -16.96 -0.44 4.76
C LEU A 111 -18.34 -0.89 4.30
N ARG A 112 -18.77 -0.50 3.09
CA ARG A 112 -20.02 -0.97 2.49
C ARG A 112 -19.98 -2.47 2.26
N VAL A 113 -18.88 -3.00 1.72
CA VAL A 113 -18.73 -4.44 1.47
C VAL A 113 -18.69 -5.22 2.78
N ALA A 114 -17.96 -4.71 3.78
CA ALA A 114 -17.90 -5.31 5.12
C ALA A 114 -19.29 -5.44 5.77
N LYS A 115 -20.16 -4.43 5.62
CA LYS A 115 -21.52 -4.45 6.18
C LYS A 115 -22.52 -5.32 5.44
N THR A 116 -22.38 -5.52 4.14
CA THR A 116 -23.48 -6.05 3.31
C THR A 116 -23.45 -7.57 3.17
N LYS A 117 -22.27 -8.23 3.17
CA LYS A 117 -22.18 -9.66 2.81
C LYS A 117 -21.11 -10.49 3.51
N GLU A 118 -20.22 -9.91 4.32
CA GLU A 118 -18.99 -10.57 4.85
C GLU A 118 -18.12 -11.27 3.77
N LYS A 119 -18.43 -11.03 2.49
CA LYS A 119 -17.83 -11.68 1.33
C LYS A 119 -17.73 -10.65 0.22
N LEU A 120 -16.52 -10.45 -0.26
CA LEU A 120 -16.22 -9.60 -1.40
C LEU A 120 -16.71 -10.27 -2.68
N ASP A 121 -17.69 -9.68 -3.36
CA ASP A 121 -18.14 -10.19 -4.66
C ASP A 121 -17.13 -9.85 -5.77
N LYS A 122 -17.11 -10.64 -6.85
CA LYS A 122 -16.21 -10.40 -8.00
C LYS A 122 -16.42 -9.00 -8.60
N LYS A 123 -17.66 -8.51 -8.64
CA LYS A 123 -17.97 -7.17 -9.15
C LYS A 123 -17.36 -6.08 -8.26
N GLU A 124 -17.44 -6.25 -6.94
CA GLU A 124 -16.87 -5.31 -5.97
C GLU A 124 -15.34 -5.30 -6.05
N ALA A 125 -14.72 -6.47 -6.23
CA ALA A 125 -13.28 -6.59 -6.45
C ALA A 125 -12.82 -5.85 -7.72
N VAL A 126 -13.54 -6.00 -8.83
CA VAL A 126 -13.25 -5.30 -10.09
C VAL A 126 -13.38 -3.79 -9.93
N VAL A 127 -14.39 -3.32 -9.18
CA VAL A 127 -14.57 -1.89 -8.89
C VAL A 127 -13.40 -1.35 -8.06
N LEU A 128 -13.00 -2.04 -6.98
CA LEU A 128 -11.85 -1.65 -6.17
C LEU A 128 -10.54 -1.60 -6.97
N LEU A 129 -10.33 -2.59 -7.85
CA LEU A 129 -9.16 -2.60 -8.73
C LEU A 129 -9.21 -1.46 -9.75
N GLY A 130 -10.39 -1.15 -10.30
CA GLY A 130 -10.58 0.01 -11.18
C GLY A 130 -10.30 1.34 -10.48
N VAL A 131 -10.74 1.50 -9.22
CA VAL A 131 -10.42 2.68 -8.39
C VAL A 131 -8.92 2.79 -8.14
N TYR A 132 -8.25 1.67 -7.87
CA TYR A 132 -6.80 1.63 -7.68
C TYR A 132 -6.02 2.03 -8.95
N VAL A 133 -6.41 1.51 -10.12
CA VAL A 133 -5.80 1.89 -11.40
C VAL A 133 -6.05 3.36 -11.70
N LEU A 134 -7.27 3.84 -11.47
CA LEU A 134 -7.62 5.25 -11.66
C LEU A 134 -6.81 6.17 -10.73
N PHE A 135 -6.62 5.77 -9.47
CA PHE A 135 -5.75 6.47 -8.52
C PHE A 135 -4.33 6.62 -9.07
N ILE A 136 -3.71 5.53 -9.55
CA ILE A 136 -2.35 5.58 -10.12
C ILE A 136 -2.30 6.53 -11.33
N LEU A 137 -3.28 6.45 -12.23
CA LEU A 137 -3.31 7.29 -13.44
C LEU A 137 -3.46 8.78 -13.11
N VAL A 138 -4.35 9.11 -12.17
CA VAL A 138 -4.57 10.50 -11.73
C VAL A 138 -3.31 11.05 -11.06
N GLU A 139 -2.67 10.25 -10.19
CA GLU A 139 -1.49 10.71 -9.46
C GLU A 139 -0.26 10.83 -10.36
N TYR A 140 -0.14 9.95 -11.36
CA TYR A 140 0.85 10.09 -12.43
C TYR A 140 0.63 11.36 -13.26
N TYR A 141 -0.61 11.66 -13.66
CA TYR A 141 -0.94 12.87 -14.41
C TYR A 141 -0.63 14.14 -13.61
N LEU A 142 -1.05 14.20 -12.34
CA LEU A 142 -0.76 15.34 -11.46
C LEU A 142 0.73 15.55 -11.24
N GLN A 143 1.53 14.49 -11.28
CA GLN A 143 2.97 14.56 -11.15
C GLN A 143 3.66 14.99 -12.44
N SER A 144 3.14 14.60 -13.61
CA SER A 144 3.67 15.03 -14.91
C SER A 144 3.38 16.50 -15.23
N VAL A 145 2.38 17.10 -14.58
CA VAL A 145 1.95 18.50 -14.83
C VAL A 145 2.65 19.49 -13.88
N LYS A 146 3.27 19.00 -12.79
CA LYS A 146 4.09 19.81 -11.87
C LYS A 146 5.53 19.90 -12.35
#